data_AF-A0A7Y2NYS5-F1
#
_entry.id   AF-A0A7Y2NYS5-F1
#
_cell.length_a   1.000
_cell.length_b   1.000
_cell.length_c   1.000
_cell.angle_alpha   90.00
_cell.angle_beta   90.00
_cell.angle_gamma   90.00
#
_symmetry.space_group_name_H-M   'P 1'
#
loop_
_entity.id
_entity.type
_entity.pdbx_description
1 polymer ?
#
loop_
_entity_poly.entity_id
_entity_poly.type
_entity_poly.pdbx_seq_one_letter_code
_entity_poly.pdbx_strand_id
1 'polypeptide(L)'
;MAEDEQKPPEEVPGPPVETRLKSPIRVPDRRGTRGPSEPGAARYQRDGDTPFALAGRVLSSRWRAMRERFSRDFMHRTLHIGVSARIFHPEAGAKGLLSKNLQYLEESIAQWVMSRDVLVFMIPTVNTNGLLHPSNITLRHYARHLDGLVLQGGADVAPQTYSEVPTRPEWSGDRARDVYELELLHEFVDAGKPVLGVCRGCQLINVAFGGTLYQDVATNVPEALAHVHDLYDAHRHAVRFPPGSSLGRMFSGVQRPIVNSIHHQAVKELGRDIRVEAYSDPDGIVEAIRYQRADFVMGLQWHPEFHRAGGTELLDCTPVLDEFLRAARETRL
;
A
#
# COMPACT_ATOMS: atom_id res chain seq x y z
N MET A 1 62.40 -36.67 10.69
CA MET A 1 62.62 -37.12 9.30
C MET A 1 61.25 -37.09 8.66
N ALA A 2 60.94 -35.98 7.97
CA ALA A 2 60.91 -35.86 6.50
C ALA A 2 59.54 -36.38 6.00
N GLU A 3 58.71 -35.66 5.26
CA GLU A 3 58.92 -34.54 4.34
C GLU A 3 57.67 -33.65 4.23
N ASP A 4 57.94 -32.43 3.79
CA ASP A 4 57.10 -31.24 3.73
C ASP A 4 56.64 -31.05 2.27
N GLU A 5 55.34 -31.06 2.01
CA GLU A 5 54.78 -30.80 0.67
C GLU A 5 54.24 -29.37 0.59
N GLN A 6 55.04 -28.51 -0.01
CA GLN A 6 54.81 -27.08 -0.23
C GLN A 6 53.73 -26.85 -1.31
N LYS A 7 52.61 -26.24 -0.90
CA LYS A 7 51.57 -25.71 -1.79
C LYS A 7 51.98 -24.30 -2.28
N PRO A 8 51.81 -23.96 -3.58
CA PRO A 8 52.22 -22.67 -4.13
C PRO A 8 51.30 -21.52 -3.63
N PRO A 9 51.80 -20.26 -3.59
CA PRO A 9 51.06 -19.14 -3.01
C PRO A 9 49.92 -18.66 -3.93
N GLU A 10 48.77 -18.36 -3.32
CA GLU A 10 47.63 -17.70 -3.97
C GLU A 10 47.96 -16.23 -4.26
N GLU A 11 47.75 -15.81 -5.51
CA GLU A 11 47.87 -14.41 -5.94
C GLU A 11 46.74 -13.56 -5.35
N VAL A 12 47.13 -12.51 -4.63
CA VAL A 12 46.23 -11.48 -4.09
C VAL A 12 45.87 -10.50 -5.21
N PRO A 13 44.58 -10.25 -5.53
CA PRO A 13 44.21 -9.27 -6.55
C PRO A 13 44.44 -7.85 -6.01
N GLY A 14 45.19 -7.06 -6.77
CA GLY A 14 45.46 -5.64 -6.49
C GLY A 14 44.21 -4.75 -6.61
N PRO A 15 44.26 -3.50 -6.09
CA PRO A 15 43.11 -2.62 -6.02
C PRO A 15 42.64 -2.16 -7.41
N PRO A 16 41.33 -1.88 -7.59
CA PRO A 16 40.78 -1.51 -8.88
C PRO A 16 41.29 -0.15 -9.37
N VAL A 17 41.63 -0.11 -10.66
CA VAL A 17 42.09 1.07 -11.39
C VAL A 17 40.93 2.06 -11.59
N GLU A 18 41.09 3.30 -11.11
CA GLU A 18 40.15 4.39 -11.33
C GLU A 18 39.98 4.69 -12.82
N THR A 19 38.77 4.44 -13.33
CA THR A 19 38.38 4.84 -14.68
C THR A 19 37.93 6.30 -14.66
N ARG A 20 38.75 7.14 -15.29
CA ARG A 20 38.52 8.58 -15.53
C ARG A 20 37.14 8.83 -16.15
N LEU A 21 36.24 9.50 -15.41
CA LEU A 21 34.97 10.02 -15.91
C LEU A 21 35.21 10.96 -17.11
N LYS A 22 34.69 10.59 -18.29
CA LYS A 22 34.62 11.48 -19.45
C LYS A 22 33.50 12.50 -19.23
N SER A 23 33.84 13.77 -19.39
CA SER A 23 32.93 14.93 -19.30
C SER A 23 31.69 14.80 -20.21
N PRO A 24 30.53 15.34 -19.82
CA PRO A 24 29.33 15.24 -20.62
C PRO A 24 29.43 16.01 -21.95
N ILE A 25 29.03 15.34 -23.02
CA ILE A 25 28.94 15.84 -24.39
C ILE A 25 27.91 16.99 -24.43
N ARG A 26 28.37 18.19 -24.82
CA ARG A 26 27.49 19.33 -25.15
C ARG A 26 26.66 19.01 -26.39
N VAL A 27 25.34 19.01 -26.24
CA VAL A 27 24.39 18.94 -27.36
C VAL A 27 24.43 20.28 -28.12
N PRO A 28 24.61 20.28 -29.46
CA PRO A 28 24.68 21.51 -30.24
C PRO A 28 23.31 22.18 -30.41
N ASP A 29 23.33 23.49 -30.25
CA ASP A 29 22.20 24.42 -30.39
C ASP A 29 21.67 24.40 -31.84
N ARG A 30 20.44 23.89 -32.03
CA ARG A 30 19.76 23.91 -33.35
C ARG A 30 19.28 25.32 -33.66
N ARG A 31 20.15 26.14 -34.24
CA ARG A 31 19.74 27.30 -35.05
C ARG A 31 19.13 26.81 -36.36
N GLY A 32 17.80 26.68 -36.35
CA GLY A 32 16.98 26.54 -37.55
C GLY A 32 16.61 27.91 -38.11
N THR A 33 16.89 28.08 -39.39
CA THR A 33 16.65 29.23 -40.26
C THR A 33 15.18 29.66 -40.33
N ARG A 34 14.92 30.98 -40.22
CA ARG A 34 13.69 31.62 -40.73
C ARG A 34 14.04 32.91 -41.44
N GLY A 35 13.59 33.03 -42.70
CA GLY A 35 13.62 34.26 -43.49
C GLY A 35 12.66 35.33 -42.94
N PRO A 36 12.68 36.55 -43.48
CA PRO A 36 11.92 37.67 -42.92
C PRO A 36 10.43 37.54 -43.26
N SER A 37 9.58 37.45 -42.25
CA SER A 37 8.13 37.60 -42.36
C SER A 37 7.67 38.86 -41.62
N GLU A 38 6.86 39.67 -42.29
CA GLU A 38 6.27 40.94 -41.85
C GLU A 38 5.57 40.91 -40.48
N PRO A 39 5.42 42.07 -39.79
CA PRO A 39 4.83 42.15 -38.46
C PRO A 39 3.28 42.04 -38.51
N GLY A 40 2.76 40.82 -38.29
CA GLY A 40 1.32 40.54 -38.17
C GLY A 40 0.88 40.26 -36.74
N ALA A 41 -0.24 40.87 -36.35
CA ALA A 41 -0.85 40.97 -35.01
C ALA A 41 -0.94 39.68 -34.16
N ALA A 42 -0.83 39.85 -32.84
CA ALA A 42 -1.00 38.80 -31.86
C ALA A 42 -2.45 38.27 -31.82
N ARG A 43 -2.59 36.94 -31.76
CA ARG A 43 -3.81 36.11 -31.88
C ARG A 43 -4.92 36.32 -30.83
N TYR A 44 -4.92 37.44 -30.09
CA TYR A 44 -5.89 37.77 -29.05
C TYR A 44 -6.72 39.02 -29.33
N GLN A 45 -6.43 39.77 -30.39
CA GLN A 45 -7.20 40.95 -30.77
C GLN A 45 -8.33 40.55 -31.72
N ARG A 46 -9.57 40.83 -31.36
CA ARG A 46 -10.70 40.85 -32.29
C ARG A 46 -11.07 42.30 -32.59
N ASP A 47 -11.46 42.59 -33.84
CA ASP A 47 -11.87 43.94 -34.24
C ASP A 47 -13.03 44.42 -33.36
N GLY A 48 -12.83 45.56 -32.68
CA GLY A 48 -13.80 46.19 -31.78
C GLY A 48 -13.47 46.12 -30.27
N ASP A 49 -12.33 45.54 -29.89
CA ASP A 49 -11.95 45.43 -28.47
C ASP A 49 -11.53 46.79 -27.86
N THR A 50 -12.35 47.33 -26.95
CA THR A 50 -11.95 48.49 -26.14
C THR A 50 -10.95 48.09 -25.05
N PRO A 51 -10.02 48.98 -24.65
CA PRO A 51 -9.04 48.71 -23.58
C PRO A 51 -9.68 48.23 -22.27
N PHE A 52 -10.88 48.73 -21.96
CA PHE A 52 -11.67 48.33 -20.80
C PHE A 52 -12.23 46.91 -20.89
N ALA A 53 -12.66 46.46 -22.08
CA ALA A 53 -13.14 45.09 -22.28
C ALA A 53 -12.00 44.06 -22.20
N LEU A 54 -10.79 44.44 -22.64
CA LEU A 54 -9.59 43.62 -22.48
C LEU A 54 -9.19 43.52 -21.00
N ALA A 55 -9.16 44.64 -20.28
CA ALA A 55 -8.87 44.68 -18.86
C ALA A 55 -9.88 43.87 -18.04
N GLY A 56 -11.19 43.98 -18.34
CA GLY A 56 -12.24 43.20 -17.68
C GLY A 56 -12.14 41.68 -17.93
N ARG A 57 -11.70 41.25 -19.11
CA ARG A 57 -11.45 39.83 -19.40
C ARG A 57 -10.23 39.28 -18.68
N VAL A 58 -9.16 40.07 -18.57
CA VAL A 58 -7.97 39.69 -17.79
C VAL A 58 -8.27 39.69 -16.28
N LEU A 59 -9.06 40.65 -15.79
CA LEU A 59 -9.47 40.69 -14.39
C LEU A 59 -10.40 39.52 -14.04
N SER A 60 -11.37 39.22 -14.90
CA SER A 60 -12.31 38.10 -14.68
C SER A 60 -11.68 36.72 -14.88
N SER A 61 -10.67 36.58 -15.74
CA SER A 61 -9.88 35.34 -15.84
C SER A 61 -8.98 35.15 -14.63
N ARG A 62 -8.36 36.22 -14.12
CA ARG A 62 -7.61 36.21 -12.85
C ARG A 62 -8.51 35.93 -11.66
N TRP A 63 -9.72 36.47 -11.64
CA TRP A 63 -10.67 36.24 -10.55
C TRP A 63 -11.25 34.82 -10.61
N ARG A 64 -11.50 34.26 -11.80
CA ARG A 64 -11.83 32.83 -11.98
C ARG A 64 -10.69 31.92 -11.54
N ALA A 65 -9.46 32.17 -11.98
CA ALA A 65 -8.29 31.40 -11.58
C ALA A 65 -8.03 31.50 -10.07
N MET A 66 -8.24 32.67 -9.47
CA MET A 66 -8.15 32.86 -8.02
C MET A 66 -9.30 32.15 -7.29
N ARG A 67 -10.52 32.16 -7.83
CA ARG A 67 -11.68 31.44 -7.26
C ARG A 67 -11.54 29.93 -7.39
N GLU A 68 -10.99 29.42 -8.48
CA GLU A 68 -10.64 27.99 -8.66
C GLU A 68 -9.52 27.58 -7.72
N ARG A 69 -8.54 28.44 -7.47
CA ARG A 69 -7.44 28.20 -6.53
C ARG A 69 -7.91 28.22 -5.07
N PHE A 70 -8.75 29.18 -4.70
CA PHE A 70 -9.41 29.22 -3.39
C PHE A 70 -10.41 28.06 -3.20
N SER A 71 -11.14 27.68 -4.24
CA SER A 71 -12.02 26.50 -4.22
C SER A 71 -11.23 25.21 -4.08
N ARG A 72 -10.06 25.09 -4.71
CA ARG A 72 -9.14 23.97 -4.51
C ARG A 72 -8.58 23.94 -3.09
N ASP A 73 -8.13 25.07 -2.56
CA ASP A 73 -7.51 25.14 -1.23
C ASP A 73 -8.54 24.89 -0.10
N PHE A 74 -9.81 25.28 -0.30
CA PHE A 74 -10.89 24.98 0.65
C PHE A 74 -11.40 23.54 0.55
N MET A 75 -11.29 22.89 -0.63
CA MET A 75 -11.74 21.50 -0.86
C MET A 75 -10.65 20.43 -0.66
N HIS A 76 -9.39 20.81 -0.44
CA HIS A 76 -8.27 19.86 -0.37
C HIS A 76 -7.34 20.11 0.81
N ARG A 77 -7.85 20.15 2.05
CA ARG A 77 -6.93 19.79 3.16
C ARG A 77 -6.50 18.34 2.94
N THR A 78 -5.20 18.13 2.89
CA THR A 78 -4.57 16.83 2.69
C THR A 78 -5.12 15.79 3.66
N LEU A 79 -5.49 14.62 3.14
CA LEU A 79 -5.97 13.51 3.98
C LEU A 79 -4.84 12.99 4.85
N HIS A 80 -5.15 12.65 6.09
CA HIS A 80 -4.23 12.00 7.01
C HIS A 80 -4.56 10.51 7.07
N ILE A 81 -3.75 9.66 6.44
CA ILE A 81 -3.96 8.22 6.41
C ILE A 81 -3.02 7.55 7.42
N GLY A 82 -3.61 6.78 8.33
CA GLY A 82 -2.86 5.93 9.25
C GLY A 82 -2.41 4.65 8.57
N VAL A 83 -1.17 4.22 8.84
CA VAL A 83 -0.70 2.88 8.49
C VAL A 83 -0.25 2.19 9.76
N SER A 84 -0.77 1.00 10.04
CA SER A 84 -0.41 0.25 11.25
C SER A 84 1.08 -0.12 11.23
N ALA A 85 1.80 0.01 12.35
CA ALA A 85 3.21 -0.42 12.41
C ALA A 85 3.36 -1.95 12.37
N ARG A 86 4.43 -2.41 11.73
CA ARG A 86 4.98 -3.77 11.90
C ARG A 86 5.83 -3.81 13.16
N ILE A 87 5.88 -4.96 13.82
CA ILE A 87 6.72 -5.20 15.00
C ILE A 87 7.85 -6.14 14.61
N PHE A 88 9.07 -5.74 14.94
CA PHE A 88 10.22 -6.64 14.96
C PHE A 88 10.48 -7.00 16.42
N HIS A 89 10.36 -8.29 16.74
CA HIS A 89 10.63 -8.82 18.06
C HIS A 89 12.12 -9.15 18.19
N PRO A 90 12.73 -8.92 19.37
CA PRO A 90 14.15 -9.10 19.56
C PRO A 90 14.58 -10.55 19.40
N GLU A 91 15.71 -10.76 18.74
CA GLU A 91 16.34 -12.07 18.57
C GLU A 91 17.12 -12.47 19.82
N ALA A 92 16.97 -13.73 20.25
CA ALA A 92 17.66 -14.26 21.43
C ALA A 92 19.18 -14.21 21.24
N GLY A 93 19.88 -13.52 22.15
CA GLY A 93 21.34 -13.39 22.11
C GLY A 93 21.87 -12.29 21.17
N ALA A 94 21.00 -11.59 20.44
CA ALA A 94 21.40 -10.50 19.57
C ALA A 94 21.86 -9.26 20.38
N LYS A 95 22.65 -8.40 19.73
CA LYS A 95 23.09 -7.10 20.26
C LYS A 95 22.60 -5.98 19.35
N GLY A 96 22.58 -4.75 19.86
CA GLY A 96 22.20 -3.57 19.09
C GLY A 96 20.70 -3.52 18.79
N LEU A 97 20.32 -3.16 17.56
CA LEU A 97 18.92 -2.98 17.15
C LEU A 97 18.11 -4.29 17.22
N LEU A 98 18.76 -5.42 16.89
CA LEU A 98 18.12 -6.74 16.89
C LEU A 98 17.77 -7.25 18.30
N SER A 99 18.24 -6.58 19.37
CA SER A 99 17.89 -6.90 20.75
C SER A 99 16.77 -6.03 21.33
N LYS A 100 16.13 -5.22 20.48
CA LYS A 100 15.05 -4.30 20.87
C LYS A 100 13.76 -4.67 20.16
N ASN A 101 12.63 -4.31 20.78
CA ASN A 101 11.37 -4.24 20.07
C ASN A 101 11.41 -3.02 19.15
N LEU A 102 11.40 -3.24 17.84
CA LEU A 102 11.35 -2.17 16.85
C LEU A 102 9.97 -2.11 16.23
N GLN A 103 9.56 -0.90 15.89
CA GLN A 103 8.35 -0.66 15.12
C GLN A 103 8.74 0.02 13.83
N TYR A 104 8.21 -0.48 12.71
CA TYR A 104 8.61 -0.01 11.39
C TYR A 104 7.45 0.01 10.41
N LEU A 105 7.61 0.82 9.39
CA LEU A 105 6.70 0.98 8.26
C LEU A 105 7.45 0.60 7.00
N GLU A 106 6.86 -0.25 6.16
CA GLU A 106 7.47 -0.58 4.88
C GLU A 106 7.39 0.60 3.91
N GLU A 107 8.47 0.86 3.19
CA GLU A 107 8.56 2.00 2.27
C GLU A 107 7.56 1.88 1.11
N SER A 108 7.40 0.66 0.58
CA SER A 108 6.52 0.34 -0.56
C SER A 108 5.07 0.75 -0.30
N ILE A 109 4.47 0.27 0.80
CA ILE A 109 3.08 0.57 1.16
C ILE A 109 2.90 2.06 1.46
N ALA A 110 3.87 2.69 2.13
CA ALA A 110 3.83 4.12 2.40
C ALA A 110 3.83 4.93 1.10
N GLN A 111 4.74 4.63 0.18
CA GLN A 111 4.83 5.31 -1.12
C GLN A 111 3.61 5.07 -1.99
N TRP A 112 3.08 3.85 -1.99
CA TRP A 112 1.87 3.52 -2.72
C TRP A 112 0.68 4.37 -2.26
N VAL A 113 0.45 4.47 -0.95
CA VAL A 113 -0.61 5.32 -0.38
C VAL A 113 -0.34 6.81 -0.67
N MET A 114 0.90 7.28 -0.49
CA MET A 114 1.30 8.67 -0.75
C MET A 114 1.20 9.08 -2.23
N SER A 115 1.09 8.13 -3.17
CA SER A 115 0.98 8.41 -4.61
C SER A 115 -0.24 9.26 -4.98
N ARG A 116 -1.20 9.43 -4.06
CA ARG A 116 -2.44 10.21 -4.22
C ARG A 116 -2.50 11.47 -3.36
N ASP A 117 -1.35 12.09 -3.13
CA ASP A 117 -1.22 13.38 -2.44
C ASP A 117 -1.86 13.38 -1.05
N VAL A 118 -1.57 12.34 -0.26
CA VAL A 118 -2.02 12.20 1.14
C VAL A 118 -0.82 12.20 2.10
N LEU A 119 -1.05 12.56 3.36
CA LEU A 119 -0.06 12.43 4.42
C LEU A 119 -0.23 11.07 5.09
N VAL A 120 0.84 10.27 5.09
CA VAL A 120 0.88 8.97 5.77
C VAL A 120 1.48 9.13 7.16
N PHE A 121 0.81 8.55 8.15
CA PHE A 121 1.25 8.50 9.54
C PHE A 121 1.39 7.04 9.98
N MET A 122 2.59 6.65 10.41
CA MET A 122 2.74 5.37 11.11
C MET A 122 2.03 5.45 12.46
N ILE A 123 1.14 4.50 12.71
CA ILE A 123 0.49 4.33 14.01
C ILE A 123 1.34 3.33 14.81
N PRO A 124 2.03 3.75 15.87
CA PRO A 124 2.77 2.83 16.71
C PRO A 124 1.81 2.04 17.61
N THR A 125 2.26 0.86 18.06
CA THR A 125 1.63 0.15 19.16
C THR A 125 1.66 1.03 20.41
N VAL A 126 0.50 1.19 21.04
CA VAL A 126 0.38 1.90 22.30
C VAL A 126 0.61 0.88 23.41
N ASN A 127 1.82 0.88 23.97
CA ASN A 127 2.13 -0.01 25.09
C ASN A 127 1.55 0.59 26.39
N THR A 128 0.40 0.08 26.84
CA THR A 128 -0.19 0.47 28.13
C THR A 128 0.53 -0.14 29.34
N ASN A 129 1.43 -1.11 29.12
CA ASN A 129 2.13 -1.87 30.16
C ASN A 129 3.65 -1.62 30.18
N GLY A 130 4.12 -0.58 29.49
CA GLY A 130 5.54 -0.23 29.44
C GLY A 130 6.06 0.40 30.73
N LEU A 131 7.38 0.40 30.92
CA LEU A 131 8.09 1.08 32.04
C LEU A 131 7.98 2.62 31.99
N LEU A 132 7.45 3.17 30.90
CA LEU A 132 7.23 4.59 30.70
C LEU A 132 5.80 4.95 31.11
N HIS A 133 5.59 6.16 31.64
CA HIS A 133 4.28 6.62 32.09
C HIS A 133 3.19 6.34 31.04
N PRO A 134 2.07 5.69 31.42
CA PRO A 134 1.00 5.41 30.47
C PRO A 134 0.46 6.72 29.92
N SER A 135 0.50 6.85 28.60
CA SER A 135 -0.13 7.97 27.90
C SER A 135 -1.65 7.82 27.97
N ASN A 136 -2.37 8.93 28.13
CA ASN A 136 -3.84 8.93 27.98
C ASN A 136 -4.29 8.78 26.51
N ILE A 137 -3.34 8.73 25.57
CA ILE A 137 -3.60 8.53 24.15
C ILE A 137 -3.89 7.04 23.88
N THR A 138 -5.15 6.72 23.64
CA THR A 138 -5.63 5.42 23.15
C THR A 138 -5.72 5.37 21.61
N LEU A 139 -5.92 4.17 21.03
CA LEU A 139 -6.12 3.98 19.59
C LEU A 139 -7.33 4.75 19.04
N ARG A 140 -8.37 4.94 19.86
CA ARG A 140 -9.50 5.83 19.55
C ARG A 140 -9.10 7.25 19.18
N HIS A 141 -8.03 7.78 19.79
CA HIS A 141 -7.56 9.12 19.45
C HIS A 141 -6.97 9.17 18.05
N TYR A 142 -6.31 8.10 17.58
CA TYR A 142 -5.84 8.02 16.20
C TYR A 142 -7.02 8.03 15.22
N ALA A 143 -8.06 7.23 15.47
CA ALA A 143 -9.27 7.21 14.64
C ALA A 143 -9.98 8.58 14.54
N ARG A 144 -9.88 9.43 15.59
CA ARG A 144 -10.41 10.80 15.56
C ARG A 144 -9.59 11.78 14.72
N HIS A 145 -8.27 11.59 14.61
CA HIS A 145 -7.35 12.54 13.97
C HIS A 145 -6.95 12.13 12.55
N LEU A 146 -7.23 10.89 12.17
CA LEU A 146 -6.90 10.31 10.88
C LEU A 146 -8.20 10.07 10.09
N ASP A 147 -8.08 10.17 8.77
CA ASP A 147 -9.19 10.10 7.83
C ASP A 147 -9.42 8.68 7.30
N GLY A 148 -8.49 7.76 7.51
CA GLY A 148 -8.59 6.36 7.12
C GLY A 148 -7.42 5.53 7.64
N LEU A 149 -7.55 4.20 7.57
CA LEU A 149 -6.56 3.25 8.05
C LEU A 149 -6.14 2.28 6.96
N VAL A 150 -4.85 2.01 6.87
CA VAL A 150 -4.27 0.92 6.09
C VAL A 150 -3.60 -0.08 7.04
N LEU A 151 -4.01 -1.33 6.97
CA LEU A 151 -3.38 -2.46 7.66
C LEU A 151 -2.40 -3.13 6.69
N GLN A 152 -1.10 -2.96 6.93
CA GLN A 152 -0.06 -3.49 6.03
C GLN A 152 0.19 -4.99 6.24
N GLY A 153 0.87 -5.62 5.28
CA GLY A 153 1.29 -7.02 5.34
C GLY A 153 2.27 -7.33 6.49
N GLY A 154 2.72 -8.58 6.55
CA GLY A 154 3.79 -9.02 7.46
C GLY A 154 3.56 -10.43 8.00
N ALA A 155 4.12 -10.72 9.18
CA ALA A 155 4.05 -12.04 9.81
C ALA A 155 2.62 -12.54 10.02
N ASP A 156 2.45 -13.85 10.08
CA ASP A 156 1.17 -14.55 10.23
C ASP A 156 0.27 -13.99 11.34
N VAL A 157 -1.05 -14.08 11.10
CA VAL A 157 -2.03 -13.89 12.17
C VAL A 157 -1.97 -15.12 13.08
N ALA A 158 -1.83 -14.90 14.39
CA ALA A 158 -1.69 -15.97 15.35
C ALA A 158 -2.98 -16.82 15.39
N PRO A 159 -2.91 -18.16 15.31
CA PRO A 159 -4.09 -19.03 15.34
C PRO A 159 -5.03 -18.81 16.53
N GLN A 160 -4.47 -18.46 17.68
CA GLN A 160 -5.22 -18.14 18.90
C GLN A 160 -6.14 -16.93 18.72
N THR A 161 -5.84 -16.03 17.78
CA THR A 161 -6.66 -14.85 17.46
C THR A 161 -8.00 -15.25 16.84
N TYR A 162 -8.09 -16.40 16.16
CA TYR A 162 -9.34 -16.96 15.62
C TYR A 162 -9.71 -18.31 16.27
N SER A 163 -9.35 -18.47 17.55
CA SER A 163 -9.72 -19.63 18.39
C SER A 163 -9.18 -20.99 17.92
N GLU A 164 -8.07 -21.00 17.18
CA GLU A 164 -7.35 -22.22 16.81
C GLU A 164 -6.00 -22.33 17.54
N VAL A 165 -5.38 -23.51 17.43
CA VAL A 165 -4.02 -23.78 17.94
C VAL A 165 -3.08 -23.88 16.74
N PRO A 166 -1.83 -23.38 16.84
CA PRO A 166 -0.86 -23.53 15.76
C PRO A 166 -0.64 -25.00 15.42
N THR A 167 -0.84 -25.35 14.16
CA THR A 167 -0.58 -26.70 13.63
C THR A 167 0.92 -26.99 13.57
N ARG A 168 1.75 -25.94 13.53
CA ARG A 168 3.21 -26.02 13.63
C ARG A 168 3.77 -24.86 14.46
N PRO A 169 4.85 -25.06 15.24
CA PRO A 169 5.43 -24.00 16.09
C PRO A 169 5.84 -22.74 15.33
N GLU A 170 6.34 -22.89 14.09
CA GLU A 170 6.76 -21.78 13.23
C GLU A 170 5.60 -20.89 12.75
N TRP A 171 4.35 -21.38 12.81
CA TRP A 171 3.14 -20.64 12.43
C TRP A 171 2.40 -20.08 13.64
N SER A 172 3.13 -19.77 14.70
CA SER A 172 2.57 -19.18 15.93
C SER A 172 2.08 -17.74 15.73
N GLY A 173 2.54 -17.06 14.67
CA GLY A 173 2.14 -15.69 14.33
C GLY A 173 2.54 -14.64 15.36
N ASP A 174 2.06 -13.41 15.17
CA ASP A 174 2.35 -12.29 16.06
C ASP A 174 1.10 -11.84 16.83
N ARG A 175 0.83 -12.51 17.95
CA ARG A 175 -0.35 -12.21 18.78
C ARG A 175 -0.33 -10.79 19.35
N ALA A 176 0.84 -10.22 19.63
CA ALA A 176 0.95 -8.86 20.16
C ALA A 176 0.53 -7.84 19.10
N ARG A 177 0.96 -8.04 17.85
CA ARG A 177 0.50 -7.23 16.71
C ARG A 177 -0.98 -7.43 16.43
N ASP A 178 -1.48 -8.67 16.50
CA ASP A 178 -2.91 -8.98 16.28
C ASP A 178 -3.81 -8.17 17.21
N VAL A 179 -3.55 -8.19 18.52
CA VAL A 179 -4.39 -7.48 19.50
C VAL A 179 -4.45 -5.99 19.19
N TYR A 180 -3.29 -5.39 18.94
CA TYR A 180 -3.17 -3.97 18.61
C TYR A 180 -3.91 -3.61 17.32
N GLU A 181 -3.70 -4.35 16.22
CA GLU A 181 -4.33 -4.03 14.94
C GLU A 181 -5.83 -4.35 14.91
N LEU A 182 -6.29 -5.35 15.69
CA LEU A 182 -7.73 -5.60 15.90
C LEU A 182 -8.39 -4.43 16.61
N GLU A 183 -7.81 -3.95 17.71
CA GLU A 183 -8.33 -2.78 18.42
C GLU A 183 -8.34 -1.55 17.50
N LEU A 184 -7.28 -1.35 16.71
CA LEU A 184 -7.21 -0.26 15.74
C LEU A 184 -8.30 -0.35 14.67
N LEU A 185 -8.51 -1.54 14.10
CA LEU A 185 -9.57 -1.80 13.13
C LEU A 185 -10.94 -1.49 13.74
N HIS A 186 -11.22 -1.97 14.95
CA HIS A 186 -12.47 -1.68 15.66
C HIS A 186 -12.69 -0.17 15.84
N GLU A 187 -11.70 0.56 16.33
CA GLU A 187 -11.82 2.01 16.56
C GLU A 187 -12.06 2.81 15.26
N PHE A 188 -11.46 2.41 14.14
CA PHE A 188 -11.71 3.06 12.85
C PHE A 188 -13.09 2.72 12.29
N VAL A 189 -13.51 1.46 12.36
CA VAL A 189 -14.84 1.04 11.89
C VAL A 189 -15.95 1.69 12.72
N ASP A 190 -15.81 1.74 14.05
CA ASP A 190 -16.78 2.38 14.94
C ASP A 190 -16.85 3.90 14.73
N ALA A 191 -15.74 4.53 14.32
CA ALA A 191 -15.70 5.93 13.92
C ALA A 191 -16.27 6.18 12.50
N GLY A 192 -16.72 5.13 11.80
CA GLY A 192 -17.20 5.21 10.42
C GLY A 192 -16.10 5.53 9.41
N LYS A 193 -14.83 5.34 9.76
CA LYS A 193 -13.68 5.62 8.90
C LYS A 193 -13.38 4.43 7.99
N PRO A 194 -12.88 4.68 6.76
CA PRO A 194 -12.55 3.61 5.85
C PRO A 194 -11.30 2.85 6.30
N VAL A 195 -11.28 1.54 6.00
CA VAL A 195 -10.13 0.66 6.27
C VAL A 195 -9.76 -0.14 5.02
N LEU A 196 -8.47 -0.21 4.72
CA LEU A 196 -7.90 -1.05 3.68
C LEU A 196 -6.89 -2.02 4.29
N GLY A 197 -7.09 -3.32 4.12
CA GLY A 197 -6.15 -4.36 4.56
C GLY A 197 -5.39 -4.96 3.39
N VAL A 198 -4.07 -5.11 3.53
CA VAL A 198 -3.19 -5.71 2.51
C VAL A 198 -2.55 -6.98 3.07
N CYS A 199 -2.64 -8.08 2.30
CA CYS A 199 -2.16 -9.40 2.66
C CYS A 199 -2.63 -9.83 4.05
N ARG A 200 -1.75 -9.81 5.06
CA ARG A 200 -2.08 -10.01 6.47
C ARG A 200 -3.24 -9.11 6.95
N GLY A 201 -3.31 -7.85 6.49
CA GLY A 201 -4.41 -6.94 6.83
C GLY A 201 -5.78 -7.45 6.35
N CYS A 202 -5.84 -8.11 5.20
CA CYS A 202 -7.06 -8.77 4.70
C CYS A 202 -7.50 -9.90 5.63
N GLN A 203 -6.56 -10.74 6.03
CA GLN A 203 -6.79 -11.85 6.96
C GLN A 203 -7.27 -11.34 8.32
N LEU A 204 -6.65 -10.28 8.85
CA LEU A 204 -7.03 -9.68 10.12
C LEU A 204 -8.44 -9.09 10.09
N ILE A 205 -8.83 -8.43 8.99
CA ILE A 205 -10.21 -7.95 8.79
C ILE A 205 -11.19 -9.11 8.91
N ASN A 206 -10.93 -10.24 8.22
CA ASN A 206 -11.81 -11.41 8.29
C ASN A 206 -11.96 -11.93 9.75
N VAL A 207 -10.82 -12.07 10.44
CA VAL A 207 -10.77 -12.56 11.82
C VAL A 207 -11.48 -11.62 12.80
N ALA A 208 -11.35 -10.30 12.61
CA ALA A 208 -12.03 -9.30 13.45
C ALA A 208 -13.57 -9.44 13.42
N PHE A 209 -14.10 -9.89 12.28
CA PHE A 209 -15.53 -10.15 12.12
C PHE A 209 -15.92 -11.61 12.40
N GLY A 210 -15.01 -12.40 12.98
CA GLY A 210 -15.26 -13.76 13.46
C GLY A 210 -15.01 -14.87 12.44
N GLY A 211 -14.29 -14.58 11.35
CA GLY A 211 -13.86 -15.59 10.40
C GLY A 211 -12.61 -16.35 10.85
N THR A 212 -12.22 -17.37 10.09
CA THR A 212 -11.03 -18.21 10.33
C THR A 212 -10.09 -18.22 9.12
N LEU A 213 -8.87 -18.72 9.32
CA LEU A 213 -7.84 -18.80 8.29
C LEU A 213 -7.40 -20.24 8.06
N TYR A 214 -6.96 -20.54 6.85
CA TYR A 214 -6.02 -21.63 6.62
C TYR A 214 -4.67 -21.18 7.19
N GLN A 215 -4.10 -21.99 8.08
CA GLN A 215 -2.77 -21.73 8.65
C GLN A 215 -1.67 -21.90 7.61
N ASP A 216 -1.91 -22.75 6.61
CA ASP A 216 -1.04 -22.92 5.46
C ASP A 216 -1.81 -23.52 4.29
N VAL A 217 -1.94 -22.78 3.19
CA VAL A 217 -2.67 -23.17 1.99
C VAL A 217 -2.07 -24.45 1.40
N ALA A 218 -0.74 -24.55 1.34
CA ALA A 218 -0.07 -25.70 0.73
C ALA A 218 -0.40 -27.03 1.44
N THR A 219 -0.54 -27.02 2.77
CA THR A 219 -0.87 -28.23 3.54
C THR A 219 -2.37 -28.40 3.80
N ASN A 220 -3.14 -27.32 3.93
CA ASN A 220 -4.57 -27.39 4.20
C ASN A 220 -5.42 -27.56 2.94
N VAL A 221 -4.92 -27.09 1.78
CA VAL A 221 -5.58 -27.19 0.47
C VAL A 221 -4.55 -27.65 -0.57
N PRO A 222 -4.15 -28.94 -0.55
CA PRO A 222 -3.02 -29.43 -1.36
C PRO A 222 -3.20 -29.24 -2.88
N GLU A 223 -4.45 -29.08 -3.32
CA GLU A 223 -4.83 -28.93 -4.73
C GLU A 223 -4.80 -27.46 -5.18
N ALA A 224 -4.54 -26.53 -4.25
CA ALA A 224 -4.38 -25.12 -4.55
C ALA A 224 -3.08 -24.86 -5.32
N LEU A 225 -3.04 -23.73 -6.02
CA LEU A 225 -1.79 -23.25 -6.57
C LEU A 225 -0.82 -22.90 -5.42
N ALA A 226 0.47 -22.80 -5.74
CA ALA A 226 1.40 -22.15 -4.81
C ALA A 226 1.01 -20.66 -4.69
N HIS A 227 0.77 -20.17 -3.47
CA HIS A 227 0.53 -18.75 -3.17
C HIS A 227 1.76 -18.06 -2.55
N VAL A 228 2.81 -18.84 -2.29
CA VAL A 228 4.15 -18.38 -1.95
C VAL A 228 5.14 -19.24 -2.73
N HIS A 229 6.21 -18.62 -3.22
CA HIS A 229 7.24 -19.28 -4.01
C HIS A 229 8.60 -18.63 -3.73
N ASP A 230 9.70 -19.33 -4.02
CA ASP A 230 11.07 -18.80 -3.99
C ASP A 230 11.30 -17.59 -4.90
N LEU A 231 10.40 -17.37 -5.87
CA LEU A 231 10.41 -16.17 -6.72
C LEU A 231 9.89 -14.93 -5.98
N TYR A 232 9.30 -15.13 -4.79
CA TYR A 232 8.82 -14.13 -3.84
C TYR A 232 8.03 -13.01 -4.55
N ASP A 233 8.61 -11.81 -4.64
CA ASP A 233 8.00 -10.64 -5.27
C ASP A 233 7.73 -10.79 -6.76
N ALA A 234 8.18 -11.85 -7.44
CA ALA A 234 7.91 -12.13 -8.87
C ALA A 234 6.80 -13.19 -9.08
N HIS A 235 6.33 -13.85 -8.03
CA HIS A 235 5.29 -14.87 -8.15
C HIS A 235 3.89 -14.27 -8.37
N ARG A 236 3.13 -14.81 -9.34
CA ARG A 236 1.86 -14.28 -9.84
C ARG A 236 0.82 -15.37 -10.03
N HIS A 237 -0.46 -15.02 -9.89
CA HIS A 237 -1.57 -15.84 -10.39
C HIS A 237 -2.73 -14.95 -10.85
N ALA A 238 -3.69 -15.57 -11.55
CA ALA A 238 -4.91 -14.90 -11.94
C ALA A 238 -5.90 -14.85 -10.78
N VAL A 239 -6.75 -13.83 -10.80
CA VAL A 239 -7.94 -13.75 -9.94
C VAL A 239 -9.18 -13.57 -10.80
N ARG A 240 -10.34 -13.86 -10.22
CA ARG A 240 -11.65 -13.62 -10.83
C ARG A 240 -12.56 -12.89 -9.84
N PHE A 241 -13.32 -11.94 -10.35
CA PHE A 241 -14.29 -11.18 -9.56
C PHE A 241 -15.67 -11.84 -9.62
N PRO A 242 -16.31 -12.15 -8.49
CA PRO A 242 -17.67 -12.68 -8.48
C PRO A 242 -18.68 -11.69 -9.08
N PRO A 243 -19.78 -12.17 -9.70
CA PRO A 243 -20.83 -11.29 -10.19
C PRO A 243 -21.35 -10.33 -9.11
N GLY A 244 -21.40 -9.05 -9.45
CA GLY A 244 -21.86 -7.99 -8.55
C GLY A 244 -20.90 -7.61 -7.42
N SER A 245 -19.66 -8.12 -7.41
CA SER A 245 -18.62 -7.58 -6.52
C SER A 245 -18.29 -6.14 -6.88
N SER A 246 -17.82 -5.37 -5.90
CA SER A 246 -17.37 -4.00 -6.14
C SER A 246 -16.11 -3.94 -7.00
N LEU A 247 -15.16 -4.86 -6.80
CA LEU A 247 -13.98 -4.98 -7.65
C LEU A 247 -14.33 -5.29 -9.10
N GLY A 248 -15.31 -6.17 -9.35
CA GLY A 248 -15.80 -6.46 -10.70
C GLY A 248 -16.38 -5.23 -11.40
N ARG A 249 -16.99 -4.30 -10.67
CA ARG A 249 -17.43 -3.01 -11.21
C ARG A 249 -16.29 -2.04 -11.46
N MET A 250 -15.32 -1.95 -10.52
CA MET A 250 -14.15 -1.08 -10.66
C MET A 250 -13.28 -1.50 -11.87
N PHE A 251 -13.22 -2.80 -12.15
CA PHE A 251 -12.35 -3.40 -13.16
C PHE A 251 -13.13 -4.04 -14.31
N SER A 252 -14.29 -3.49 -14.69
CA SER A 252 -15.18 -4.09 -15.69
C SER A 252 -14.56 -4.28 -17.09
N GLY A 253 -13.45 -3.61 -17.38
CA GLY A 253 -12.68 -3.77 -18.63
C GLY A 253 -11.59 -4.85 -18.58
N VAL A 254 -11.32 -5.44 -17.41
CA VAL A 254 -10.22 -6.39 -17.21
C VAL A 254 -10.77 -7.82 -17.23
N GLN A 255 -10.44 -8.57 -18.29
CA GLN A 255 -10.97 -9.92 -18.50
C GLN A 255 -10.31 -10.97 -17.60
N ARG A 256 -8.98 -10.88 -17.41
CA ARG A 256 -8.20 -11.81 -16.59
C ARG A 256 -7.18 -11.04 -15.75
N PRO A 257 -7.59 -10.48 -14.60
CA PRO A 257 -6.68 -9.73 -13.74
C PRO A 257 -5.61 -10.67 -13.15
N ILE A 258 -4.36 -10.24 -13.21
CA ILE A 258 -3.21 -10.94 -12.62
C ILE A 258 -2.70 -10.12 -11.43
N VAL A 259 -2.37 -10.80 -10.33
CA VAL A 259 -1.87 -10.18 -9.10
C VAL A 259 -0.60 -10.88 -8.64
N ASN A 260 0.17 -10.21 -7.78
CA ASN A 260 1.28 -10.87 -7.09
C ASN A 260 0.79 -11.72 -5.90
N SER A 261 1.61 -12.69 -5.49
CA SER A 261 1.22 -13.60 -4.41
C SER A 261 2.44 -14.00 -3.57
N ILE A 262 2.36 -13.66 -2.28
CA ILE A 262 3.43 -13.85 -1.29
C ILE A 262 2.80 -14.19 0.06
N HIS A 263 1.89 -15.16 0.06
CA HIS A 263 1.18 -15.56 1.27
C HIS A 263 1.01 -17.07 1.32
N HIS A 264 1.14 -17.63 2.51
CA HIS A 264 0.84 -19.04 2.75
C HIS A 264 -0.41 -19.19 3.63
N GLN A 265 -0.79 -18.18 4.41
CA GLN A 265 -2.12 -18.11 5.04
C GLN A 265 -3.17 -17.54 4.08
N ALA A 266 -4.42 -17.95 4.23
CA ALA A 266 -5.56 -17.40 3.48
C ALA A 266 -6.86 -17.51 4.28
N VAL A 267 -7.89 -16.79 3.86
CA VAL A 267 -9.23 -16.88 4.47
C VAL A 267 -9.84 -18.27 4.23
N LYS A 268 -10.33 -18.91 5.31
CA LYS A 268 -10.99 -20.22 5.31
C LYS A 268 -12.49 -20.09 5.46
N GLU A 269 -12.95 -19.57 6.60
CA GLU A 269 -14.36 -19.22 6.83
C GLU A 269 -14.50 -17.71 6.93
N LEU A 270 -15.53 -17.16 6.28
CA LEU A 270 -15.81 -15.72 6.29
C LEU A 270 -16.38 -15.28 7.63
N GLY A 271 -15.92 -14.11 8.08
CA GLY A 271 -16.55 -13.40 9.19
C GLY A 271 -17.97 -12.93 8.86
N ARG A 272 -18.68 -12.48 9.90
CA ARG A 272 -20.04 -11.94 9.76
C ARG A 272 -20.05 -10.69 8.88
N ASP A 273 -21.06 -10.60 8.02
CA ASP A 273 -21.26 -9.48 7.10
C ASP A 273 -20.06 -9.21 6.16
N ILE A 274 -19.20 -10.23 5.96
CA ILE A 274 -18.10 -10.21 4.99
C ILE A 274 -18.55 -10.87 3.69
N ARG A 275 -18.24 -10.20 2.57
CA ARG A 275 -18.46 -10.74 1.22
C ARG A 275 -17.12 -10.91 0.52
N VAL A 276 -16.98 -11.98 -0.26
CA VAL A 276 -15.83 -12.17 -1.15
C VAL A 276 -15.92 -11.24 -2.35
N GLU A 277 -14.82 -10.56 -2.64
CA GLU A 277 -14.65 -9.62 -3.75
C GLU A 277 -13.78 -10.18 -4.89
N ALA A 278 -12.89 -11.13 -4.59
CA ALA A 278 -12.08 -11.84 -5.57
C ALA A 278 -11.74 -13.26 -5.08
N TYR A 279 -11.62 -14.19 -6.02
CA TYR A 279 -11.05 -15.52 -5.81
C TYR A 279 -9.82 -15.70 -6.69
N SER A 280 -8.82 -16.44 -6.23
CA SER A 280 -7.78 -17.01 -7.08
C SER A 280 -8.42 -17.97 -8.09
N ASP A 281 -7.86 -17.98 -9.30
CA ASP A 281 -8.31 -18.80 -10.41
C ASP A 281 -7.17 -19.72 -10.87
N PRO A 282 -7.34 -21.06 -10.84
CA PRO A 282 -8.61 -21.79 -10.71
C PRO A 282 -8.92 -22.33 -9.30
N ASP A 283 -8.02 -22.20 -8.32
CA ASP A 283 -8.13 -22.93 -7.04
C ASP A 283 -9.24 -22.43 -6.09
N GLY A 284 -9.76 -21.22 -6.29
CA GLY A 284 -10.85 -20.68 -5.48
C GLY A 284 -10.43 -20.17 -4.10
N ILE A 285 -9.14 -19.99 -3.82
CA ILE A 285 -8.69 -19.32 -2.59
C ILE A 285 -9.21 -17.87 -2.58
N VAL A 286 -9.67 -17.40 -1.41
CA VAL A 286 -10.21 -16.03 -1.27
C VAL A 286 -9.08 -15.02 -1.36
N GLU A 287 -9.18 -14.09 -2.31
CA GLU A 287 -8.14 -13.11 -2.62
C GLU A 287 -8.54 -11.67 -2.26
N ALA A 288 -9.83 -11.40 -2.12
CA ALA A 288 -10.28 -10.12 -1.59
C ALA A 288 -11.61 -10.26 -0.87
N ILE A 289 -11.82 -9.43 0.15
CA ILE A 289 -13.04 -9.39 0.94
C ILE A 289 -13.51 -7.95 1.17
N ARG A 290 -14.80 -7.78 1.46
CA ARG A 290 -15.39 -6.50 1.86
C ARG A 290 -16.40 -6.68 2.98
N TYR A 291 -16.29 -5.86 4.01
CA TYR A 291 -17.30 -5.77 5.07
C TYR A 291 -18.47 -4.89 4.61
N GLN A 292 -19.68 -5.38 4.81
CA GLN A 292 -20.88 -4.83 4.18
C GLN A 292 -21.57 -3.73 5.00
N ARG A 293 -21.18 -3.54 6.26
CA ARG A 293 -21.83 -2.56 7.16
C ARG A 293 -21.04 -1.27 7.35
N ALA A 294 -20.07 -1.02 6.48
CA ALA A 294 -19.33 0.22 6.42
C ALA A 294 -19.18 0.64 4.95
N ASP A 295 -19.01 1.94 4.70
CA ASP A 295 -18.88 2.47 3.34
C ASP A 295 -17.67 1.87 2.63
N PHE A 296 -16.54 1.76 3.32
CA PHE A 296 -15.34 1.12 2.80
C PHE A 296 -14.54 0.41 3.89
N VAL A 297 -14.64 -0.91 3.94
CA VAL A 297 -13.72 -1.78 4.66
C VAL A 297 -13.42 -2.96 3.75
N MET A 298 -12.21 -3.00 3.19
CA MET A 298 -11.81 -3.95 2.15
C MET A 298 -10.47 -4.57 2.48
N GLY A 299 -10.33 -5.87 2.24
CA GLY A 299 -9.07 -6.60 2.32
C GLY A 299 -8.68 -7.10 0.94
N LEU A 300 -7.41 -6.93 0.55
CA LEU A 300 -6.78 -7.55 -0.61
C LEU A 300 -5.68 -8.50 -0.11
N GLN A 301 -5.63 -9.72 -0.60
CA GLN A 301 -4.65 -10.72 -0.17
C GLN A 301 -3.30 -10.54 -0.90
N TRP A 302 -3.31 -9.98 -2.11
CA TRP A 302 -2.11 -9.54 -2.83
C TRP A 302 -1.56 -8.20 -2.31
N HIS A 303 -0.40 -7.79 -2.82
CA HIS A 303 0.28 -6.54 -2.44
C HIS A 303 0.19 -5.49 -3.57
N PRO A 304 -0.84 -4.63 -3.57
CA PRO A 304 -1.00 -3.60 -4.60
C PRO A 304 0.18 -2.63 -4.68
N GLU A 305 0.96 -2.47 -3.61
CA GLU A 305 2.16 -1.64 -3.54
C GLU A 305 3.31 -2.14 -4.44
N PHE A 306 3.28 -3.39 -4.90
CA PHE A 306 4.25 -3.93 -5.86
C PHE A 306 3.78 -3.82 -7.32
N HIS A 307 2.56 -3.33 -7.56
CA HIS A 307 2.00 -3.17 -8.89
C HIS A 307 2.41 -1.78 -9.41
N ARG A 308 3.50 -1.72 -10.19
CA ARG A 308 3.97 -0.45 -10.78
C ARG A 308 2.88 0.18 -11.65
N ALA A 309 2.62 1.47 -11.45
CA ALA A 309 1.74 2.25 -12.33
C ALA A 309 2.26 2.20 -13.79
N GLY A 310 1.42 1.73 -14.72
CA GLY A 310 1.76 1.59 -16.13
C GLY A 310 2.43 0.27 -16.53
N GLY A 311 2.63 -0.68 -15.60
CA GLY A 311 2.95 -2.06 -15.95
C GLY A 311 1.73 -2.74 -16.60
N THR A 312 1.93 -3.44 -17.72
CA THR A 312 0.82 -4.05 -18.49
C THR A 312 0.41 -5.43 -17.99
N GLU A 313 1.14 -6.00 -17.04
CA GLU A 313 0.98 -7.39 -16.62
C GLU A 313 0.13 -7.53 -15.35
N LEU A 314 0.34 -6.67 -14.34
CA LEU A 314 -0.40 -6.73 -13.07
C LEU A 314 -1.60 -5.80 -13.08
N LEU A 315 -2.62 -6.19 -12.30
CA LEU A 315 -3.80 -5.40 -12.08
C LEU A 315 -3.45 -4.03 -11.50
N ASP A 316 -3.73 -2.96 -12.22
CA ASP A 316 -3.59 -1.60 -11.69
C ASP A 316 -4.55 -1.39 -10.51
N CYS A 317 -4.04 -1.39 -9.28
CA CYS A 317 -4.85 -1.27 -8.07
C CYS A 317 -5.20 0.18 -7.70
N THR A 318 -4.88 1.12 -8.58
CA THR A 318 -5.21 2.53 -8.44
C THR A 318 -6.70 2.80 -8.16
N PRO A 319 -7.68 2.15 -8.84
CA PRO A 319 -9.09 2.36 -8.55
C PRO A 319 -9.51 1.99 -7.12
N VAL A 320 -8.83 0.99 -6.50
CA VAL A 320 -9.11 0.62 -5.10
C VAL A 320 -8.63 1.71 -4.15
N LEU A 321 -7.42 2.24 -4.37
CA LEU A 321 -6.89 3.34 -3.58
C LEU A 321 -7.77 4.60 -3.73
N ASP A 322 -8.24 4.89 -4.94
CA ASP A 322 -9.12 6.03 -5.20
C ASP A 322 -10.47 5.91 -4.48
N GLU A 323 -11.06 4.72 -4.45
CA GLU A 323 -12.29 4.47 -3.70
C GLU A 323 -12.07 4.59 -2.19
N PHE A 324 -10.98 4.04 -1.66
CA PHE A 324 -10.61 4.18 -0.25
C PHE A 324 -10.47 5.67 0.15
N LEU A 325 -9.76 6.45 -0.66
CA LEU A 325 -9.54 7.88 -0.39
C LEU A 325 -10.81 8.72 -0.62
N ARG A 326 -11.70 8.31 -1.52
CA ARG A 326 -13.03 8.92 -1.66
C ARG A 326 -13.83 8.73 -0.37
N ALA A 327 -13.90 7.51 0.16
CA ALA A 327 -14.56 7.23 1.44
C ALA A 327 -13.91 8.00 2.60
N ALA A 328 -12.58 8.19 2.59
CA ALA A 328 -11.88 8.97 3.62
C ALA A 328 -12.27 10.45 3.59
N ARG A 329 -12.51 11.02 2.40
CA ARG A 329 -13.00 12.40 2.25
C ARG A 329 -14.44 12.56 2.73
N GLU A 330 -15.28 11.55 2.48
CA GLU A 330 -16.72 11.60 2.81
C GLU A 330 -16.99 11.43 4.30
N THR A 331 -16.17 10.63 4.99
CA THR A 331 -16.30 10.34 6.42
C THR A 331 -15.52 11.33 7.29
N ARG A 332 -14.98 12.38 6.67
CA ARG A 332 -14.21 13.41 7.36
C ARG A 332 -15.14 14.37 8.10
N LEU A 333 -14.96 14.45 9.42
CA LEU A 333 -15.70 15.33 10.33
C LEU A 333 -15.13 16.75 10.32
#